data_AF-A0A167IJT9-F1
#
_entry.id   AF-A0A167IJT9-F1
#
_cell.length_a   1.000
_cell.length_b   1.000
_cell.length_c   1.000
_cell.angle_alpha   90.00
_cell.angle_beta   90.00
_cell.angle_gamma   90.00
#
_symmetry.space_group_name_H-M   'P 1'
#
loop_
_entity.id
_entity.type
_entity.pdbx_description
1 polymer ?
#
loop_
_entity_poly.entity_id
_entity_poly.type
_entity_poly.pdbx_seq_one_letter_code
_entity_poly.pdbx_strand_id
1 'polypeptide(L)'
;MANTLQQYYIDTAAKAIRRFNELKDSGTKVKKACDIVASEIEGMSAGKVNSLIYNKAYPYAKEAWKIIMAENEDENEDQKSVPGVTENCAATGSVVS
;
A
#
# COMPACT_ATOMS: atom_id res chain seq x y z
N MET A 1 -14.90 19.05 -18.22
CA MET A 1 -15.29 17.84 -17.47
C MET A 1 -14.96 16.58 -18.27
N ALA A 2 -13.66 16.23 -18.34
CA ALA A 2 -13.16 14.97 -18.92
C ALA A 2 -12.38 14.13 -17.89
N ASN A 3 -12.27 14.64 -16.65
CA ASN A 3 -11.40 14.08 -15.60
C ASN A 3 -11.99 12.85 -14.90
N THR A 4 -13.32 12.66 -14.91
CA THR A 4 -13.98 11.66 -14.05
C THR A 4 -13.72 10.23 -14.50
N LEU A 5 -13.77 9.95 -15.80
CA LEU A 5 -13.56 8.60 -16.32
C LEU A 5 -12.08 8.19 -16.19
N GLN A 6 -11.18 9.13 -16.45
CA GLN A 6 -9.74 8.90 -16.33
C GLN A 6 -9.35 8.65 -14.87
N GLN A 7 -9.84 9.48 -13.95
CA GLN A 7 -9.66 9.26 -12.51
C GLN A 7 -10.24 7.93 -12.04
N TYR A 8 -11.40 7.51 -12.56
CA TYR A 8 -11.98 6.21 -12.25
C TYR A 8 -11.04 5.05 -12.62
N TYR A 9 -10.42 5.09 -13.81
CA TYR A 9 -9.45 4.06 -14.21
C TYR A 9 -8.16 4.12 -13.39
N ILE A 10 -7.70 5.33 -13.04
CA ILE A 10 -6.52 5.53 -12.19
C ILE A 10 -6.76 4.96 -10.78
N ASP A 11 -7.91 5.23 -10.17
CA ASP A 11 -8.31 4.71 -8.86
C ASP A 11 -8.43 3.18 -8.88
N THR A 12 -9.08 2.65 -9.91
CA THR A 12 -9.24 1.21 -10.11
C THR A 12 -7.88 0.52 -10.27
N ALA A 13 -6.95 1.14 -11.01
CA ALA A 13 -5.58 0.65 -11.14
C ALA A 13 -4.80 0.73 -9.82
N ALA A 14 -4.95 1.81 -9.04
CA ALA A 14 -4.31 1.96 -7.74
C ALA A 14 -4.78 0.88 -6.77
N LYS A 15 -6.10 0.63 -6.70
CA LYS A 15 -6.68 -0.48 -5.91
C LYS A 15 -6.08 -1.84 -6.27
N ALA A 16 -5.94 -2.12 -7.56
CA ALA A 16 -5.33 -3.37 -8.03
C ALA A 16 -3.87 -3.51 -7.56
N ILE A 17 -3.09 -2.43 -7.65
CA ILE A 17 -1.69 -2.41 -7.24
C ILE A 17 -1.55 -2.60 -5.72
N ARG A 18 -2.37 -1.90 -4.93
CA ARG A 18 -2.43 -2.03 -3.47
C ARG A 18 -2.71 -3.47 -3.07
N ARG A 19 -3.78 -4.05 -3.62
CA ARG A 19 -4.19 -5.41 -3.31
C ARG A 19 -3.15 -6.45 -3.71
N PHE A 20 -2.51 -6.25 -4.86
CA PHE A 20 -1.39 -7.09 -5.27
C PHE A 20 -0.21 -7.00 -4.30
N ASN A 21 0.16 -5.80 -3.84
CA ASN A 21 1.25 -5.61 -2.89
C ASN A 21 0.96 -6.27 -1.53
N GLU A 22 -0.26 -6.15 -0.99
CA GLU A 22 -0.67 -6.84 0.25
C GLU A 22 -0.52 -8.36 0.12
N LEU A 23 -0.98 -8.93 -1.01
CA LEU A 23 -0.88 -10.37 -1.27
C LEU A 23 0.58 -10.81 -1.43
N LYS A 24 1.41 -9.98 -2.08
CA LYS A 24 2.84 -10.22 -2.25
C LYS A 24 3.56 -10.20 -0.89
N ASP A 25 3.24 -9.23 -0.03
CA ASP A 25 3.79 -9.11 1.32
C ASP A 25 3.41 -10.33 2.18
N SER A 26 2.18 -10.81 2.02
CA SER A 26 1.69 -12.06 2.64
C SER A 26 2.33 -13.35 2.09
N GLY A 27 3.29 -13.26 1.16
CA GLY A 27 3.98 -14.41 0.57
C GLY A 27 3.21 -15.13 -0.55
N THR A 28 2.17 -14.51 -1.11
CA THR A 28 1.40 -15.10 -2.21
C THR A 28 2.20 -15.07 -3.50
N LYS A 29 2.22 -16.20 -4.23
CA LYS A 29 2.84 -16.28 -5.56
C LYS A 29 2.25 -15.24 -6.50
N VAL A 30 3.09 -14.50 -7.22
CA VAL A 30 2.71 -13.43 -8.17
C VAL A 30 1.54 -13.81 -9.07
N LYS A 31 1.59 -14.98 -9.71
CA LYS A 31 0.50 -15.45 -10.59
C LYS A 31 -0.84 -15.55 -9.86
N LYS A 32 -0.83 -16.15 -8.65
CA LYS A 32 -2.03 -16.31 -7.83
C LYS A 32 -2.54 -14.98 -7.30
N ALA A 33 -1.63 -14.06 -6.94
CA ALA A 33 -2.00 -12.71 -6.54
C ALA A 33 -2.70 -11.96 -7.69
N CYS A 34 -2.19 -12.04 -8.93
CA CYS A 34 -2.85 -11.45 -10.10
C CYS A 34 -4.24 -12.03 -10.37
N ASP A 35 -4.41 -13.35 -10.24
CA ASP A 35 -5.71 -14.01 -10.38
C ASP A 35 -6.73 -13.55 -9.32
N ILE A 36 -6.30 -13.45 -8.05
CA ILE A 36 -7.16 -12.97 -6.95
C ILE A 36 -7.61 -11.52 -7.22
N VAL A 37 -6.66 -10.62 -7.50
CA VAL A 37 -6.95 -9.20 -7.77
C VAL A 37 -7.88 -9.05 -8.98
N ALA A 38 -7.67 -9.84 -10.04
CA ALA A 38 -8.52 -9.82 -11.22
C ALA A 38 -9.94 -10.33 -10.94
N SER A 39 -10.10 -11.26 -10.01
CA SER A 39 -11.43 -11.74 -9.61
C SER A 39 -12.17 -10.75 -8.70
N GLU A 40 -11.43 -9.89 -7.98
CA GLU A 40 -12.01 -8.88 -7.09
C GLU A 40 -12.43 -7.60 -7.84
N ILE A 41 -11.87 -7.34 -9.03
CA ILE A 41 -12.09 -6.10 -9.78
C ILE A 41 -12.75 -6.37 -11.14
N GLU A 42 -14.00 -5.91 -11.29
CA GLU A 42 -14.77 -6.08 -12.52
C GLU A 42 -14.08 -5.43 -13.73
N GLY A 43 -14.01 -6.15 -14.85
CA GLY A 43 -13.34 -5.69 -16.08
C GLY A 43 -11.82 -5.78 -16.06
N MET A 44 -11.24 -6.31 -14.98
CA MET A 44 -9.81 -6.55 -14.85
C MET A 44 -9.45 -8.01 -15.19
N SER A 45 -8.26 -8.22 -15.73
CA SER A 45 -7.73 -9.55 -16.00
C SER A 45 -6.35 -9.68 -15.37
N ALA A 46 -5.92 -10.91 -15.04
CA ALA A 46 -4.61 -11.15 -14.46
C ALA A 46 -3.47 -10.58 -15.32
N GLY A 47 -3.63 -10.58 -16.65
CA GLY A 47 -2.70 -9.93 -17.59
C GLY A 47 -2.66 -8.41 -17.48
N LYS A 48 -3.81 -7.75 -17.24
CA LYS A 48 -3.88 -6.31 -16.97
C LYS A 48 -3.23 -5.96 -15.64
N VAL A 49 -3.50 -6.74 -14.58
CA VAL A 49 -2.85 -6.57 -13.26
C VAL A 49 -1.34 -6.71 -13.40
N ASN A 50 -0.87 -7.78 -14.06
CA ASN A 50 0.56 -7.99 -14.30
C ASN A 50 1.19 -6.83 -15.10
N SER A 51 0.46 -6.28 -16.07
CA SER A 51 0.91 -5.11 -16.84
C SER A 51 0.97 -3.84 -15.97
N LEU A 52 -0.01 -3.59 -15.10
CA LEU A 52 0.00 -2.46 -14.17
C LEU A 52 1.19 -2.50 -13.20
N ILE A 53 1.60 -3.71 -12.79
CA ILE A 53 2.73 -3.90 -11.86
C ILE A 53 4.08 -3.81 -12.57
N TYR A 54 4.26 -4.53 -13.67
CA TYR A 54 5.59 -4.72 -14.30
C TYR A 54 5.79 -3.91 -15.59
N ASN A 55 4.71 -3.46 -16.23
CA ASN A 55 4.79 -2.70 -17.47
C ASN A 55 4.40 -1.23 -17.24
N LYS A 56 5.43 -0.39 -17.02
CA LYS A 56 5.27 1.06 -16.81
C LYS A 56 4.70 1.81 -18.03
N ALA A 57 4.62 1.18 -19.20
CA ALA A 57 3.99 1.75 -20.39
C ALA A 57 2.46 1.54 -20.43
N TYR A 58 1.89 0.79 -19.48
CA TYR A 58 0.45 0.59 -19.40
C TYR A 58 -0.25 1.91 -18.98
N PRO A 59 -1.36 2.30 -19.64
CA PRO A 59 -2.06 3.53 -19.34
C PRO A 59 -2.50 3.57 -17.87
N TYR A 60 -2.38 4.74 -17.24
CA TYR A 60 -2.73 4.99 -15.84
C TYR A 60 -1.83 4.30 -14.79
N ALA A 61 -0.95 3.37 -15.17
CA ALA A 61 -0.04 2.70 -14.23
C ALA A 61 0.86 3.70 -13.49
N LYS A 62 1.46 4.65 -14.23
CA LYS A 62 2.35 5.66 -13.65
C LYS A 62 1.63 6.56 -12.65
N GLU A 63 0.38 6.92 -12.91
CA GLU A 63 -0.42 7.78 -12.02
C GLU A 63 -0.93 6.99 -10.81
N ALA A 64 -1.36 5.75 -11.02
CA ALA A 64 -1.76 4.85 -9.93
C ALA A 64 -0.61 4.59 -8.94
N TRP A 65 0.60 4.33 -9.45
CA TRP A 65 1.79 4.17 -8.60
C TRP A 65 2.15 5.44 -7.82
N LYS A 66 1.94 6.63 -8.40
CA LYS A 66 2.15 7.90 -7.68
C LYS A 66 1.18 8.04 -6.50
N ILE A 67 -0.08 7.65 -6.67
CA ILE A 67 -1.07 7.66 -5.60
C ILE A 67 -0.62 6.73 -4.47
N ILE A 68 -0.29 5.48 -4.80
CA ILE A 68 0.17 4.51 -3.80
C ILE A 68 1.45 4.99 -3.08
N MET A 69 2.40 5.61 -3.79
CA MET A 69 3.61 6.15 -3.18
C MET A 69 3.30 7.33 -2.24
N ALA A 70 2.42 8.24 -2.65
CA ALA A 70 1.98 9.35 -1.80
C ALA A 70 1.28 8.85 -0.53
N GLU A 71 0.42 7.83 -0.64
CA GLU A 71 -0.25 7.22 0.53
C GLU A 71 0.76 6.60 1.51
N ASN A 72 1.82 5.95 1.03
CA ASN A 72 2.87 5.39 1.92
C ASN A 72 3.75 6.46 2.58
N GLU A 73 3.83 7.67 2.00
CA GLU A 73 4.57 8.80 2.56
C GLU A 73 3.76 9.46 3.69
N ASP A 74 2.45 9.62 3.52
CA ASP A 74 1.51 10.08 4.57
C ASP A 74 1.44 9.11 5.76
N GLU A 75 1.42 7.78 5.52
CA GLU A 75 1.42 6.78 6.61
C GLU A 75 2.73 6.73 7.42
N ASN A 76 3.83 7.33 6.91
CA ASN A 76 5.09 7.46 7.65
C ASN A 76 5.15 8.72 8.53
N GLU A 77 4.28 9.73 8.34
CA GLU A 77 4.22 10.88 9.25
C GLU A 77 3.45 10.56 10.55
N ASP A 78 2.49 9.64 10.54
CA ASP A 78 1.74 9.27 11.75
C ASP A 78 2.53 8.30 12.67
N GLN A 79 3.47 7.52 12.12
CA GLN A 79 4.37 6.66 12.92
C GLN A 79 5.60 7.38 13.48
N LYS A 80 5.75 8.70 13.28
CA LYS A 80 6.80 9.52 13.93
C LYS A 80 6.31 10.21 15.21
N SER A 81 5.33 9.63 15.90
CA SER A 81 4.90 10.07 17.24
C SER A 81 4.85 8.93 18.26
N VAL A 82 5.95 8.18 18.39
CA VAL A 82 6.26 7.48 19.63
C VAL A 82 7.72 7.69 20.00
N PRO A 83 8.05 8.71 20.82
CA PRO A 83 9.25 8.63 21.64
C PRO A 83 8.99 7.56 22.71
N GLY A 84 9.50 6.36 22.47
CA GLY A 84 9.79 5.44 23.56
C GLY A 84 10.77 6.13 24.52
N VAL A 85 10.37 6.30 25.77
CA VAL A 85 11.33 6.34 26.87
C VAL A 85 11.10 5.08 27.71
N THR A 86 12.08 4.21 27.53
CA THR A 86 12.41 3.02 28.31
C THR A 86 12.53 3.36 29.80
N GLU A 87 11.93 2.49 30.62
CA GLU A 87 12.46 1.96 31.89
C GLU A 87 13.34 2.88 32.74
N ASN A 88 12.87 3.22 33.94
CA ASN A 88 13.78 3.33 35.09
C ASN A 88 13.12 2.70 36.31
N CYS A 89 13.40 1.42 36.47
CA CYS A 89 13.37 0.72 37.75
C CYS A 89 14.43 1.37 38.65
N ALA A 90 14.07 2.39 39.42
CA ALA A 90 14.93 2.95 40.45
C ALA A 90 14.58 2.34 41.80
N ALA A 91 15.19 1.20 42.09
CA ALA A 91 15.39 0.76 43.46
C ALA A 91 16.41 1.68 44.13
N THR A 92 15.98 2.54 45.05
CA THR A 92 16.86 3.11 46.08
C THR A 92 16.09 3.16 47.40
N GLY A 93 16.57 2.41 48.40
CA GLY A 93 16.05 2.45 49.77
C GLY A 93 16.56 3.62 50.60
N SER A 94 16.07 3.67 51.86
CA SER A 94 16.44 4.56 52.99
C SER A 94 16.01 6.05 52.86
N VAL A 95 15.56 6.79 53.87
CA VAL A 95 15.54 6.64 55.35
C VAL A 95 14.52 7.66 55.94
N VAL A 96 14.05 7.38 57.17
CA VAL A 96 13.49 8.26 58.23
C VAL A 96 13.40 9.79 57.98
N SER A 97 12.22 10.36 58.30
CA SER A 97 12.03 11.49 59.26
C SER A 97 10.56 11.61 59.68
#